data_AF-A0A6H9YLV8-F1
#
_entry.id   AF-A0A6H9YLV8-F1
#
_cell.length_a   1.000
_cell.length_b   1.000
_cell.length_c   1.000
_cell.angle_alpha   90.00
_cell.angle_beta   90.00
_cell.angle_gamma   90.00
#
_symmetry.space_group_name_H-M   'P 1'
#
loop_
_entity.id
_entity.type
_entity.pdbx_description
1 polymer ?
#
loop_
_entity_poly.entity_id
_entity_poly.type
_entity_poly.pdbx_seq_one_letter_code
_entity_poly.pdbx_strand_id
1 'polypeptide(L)'
;MDDELSVTRQRGQRAQHAQGRSRRAEARRILDSMEHAKSVTDGHFSALGMLITDASLSADEAALIEVKDGLQWLHRSHYLDVPAFDGERREQRGRILGLIDCVHWALRRLPSGLQLGLQPGGHAAKFLVAVATDPGLSNQDLASRLGADETEVSRVGRRLLSAGVVWKRKEWRRNCWDITPRGREYLETAGLLDETPAGDARRDAATAAAVARPDEPSRRPVRSSESTADRRRREAEPPHKPGGPRKADAPRKPDDPDRPTRRRG
;
A
#
# COMPACT_ATOMS: atom_id res chain seq x y z
N MET A 1 7.82 -25.69 -35.61
CA MET A 1 7.62 -25.83 -34.16
C MET A 1 7.27 -24.50 -33.50
N ASP A 2 7.52 -23.34 -34.12
CA ASP A 2 7.15 -22.02 -33.56
C ASP A 2 5.65 -21.68 -33.51
N ASP A 3 4.82 -22.42 -34.25
CA ASP A 3 3.38 -22.12 -34.39
C ASP A 3 2.55 -22.60 -33.17
N GLU A 4 2.94 -23.71 -32.53
CA GLU A 4 2.21 -24.26 -31.37
C GLU A 4 2.42 -23.43 -30.07
N LEU A 5 3.61 -22.85 -29.89
CA LEU A 5 3.90 -21.97 -28.76
C LEU A 5 3.13 -20.64 -28.84
N SER A 6 2.91 -20.14 -30.06
CA SER A 6 2.13 -18.92 -30.32
C SER A 6 0.64 -19.11 -30.02
N VAL A 7 0.07 -20.24 -30.42
CA VAL A 7 -1.36 -20.58 -30.18
C VAL A 7 -1.67 -20.77 -28.69
N THR A 8 -0.74 -21.40 -27.94
CA THR A 8 -0.92 -21.64 -26.49
C THR A 8 -0.88 -20.34 -25.70
N ARG A 9 0.02 -19.41 -26.06
CA ARG A 9 0.12 -18.07 -25.44
C ARG A 9 -1.13 -17.23 -25.72
N GLN A 10 -1.68 -17.33 -26.93
CA GLN A 10 -2.87 -16.60 -27.34
C GLN A 10 -4.16 -17.12 -26.65
N ARG A 11 -4.24 -18.43 -26.35
CA ARG A 11 -5.33 -19.02 -25.56
C ARG A 11 -5.28 -18.59 -24.08
N GLY A 12 -4.09 -18.57 -23.47
CA GLY A 12 -3.91 -18.11 -22.09
C GLY A 12 -4.31 -16.65 -21.89
N GLN A 13 -3.92 -15.77 -22.82
CA GLN A 13 -4.29 -14.35 -22.80
C GLN A 13 -5.81 -14.15 -22.94
N ARG A 14 -6.48 -14.89 -23.83
CA ARG A 14 -7.95 -14.80 -24.00
C ARG A 14 -8.72 -15.24 -22.75
N ALA A 15 -8.27 -16.29 -22.06
CA ALA A 15 -8.88 -16.76 -20.81
C ALA A 15 -8.71 -15.74 -19.68
N GLN A 16 -7.51 -15.15 -19.54
CA GLN A 16 -7.25 -14.08 -18.56
C GLN A 16 -8.11 -12.84 -18.81
N HIS A 17 -8.31 -12.43 -20.08
CA HIS A 17 -9.22 -11.32 -20.42
C HIS A 17 -10.70 -11.64 -20.18
N ALA A 18 -11.12 -12.90 -20.28
CA ALA A 18 -12.49 -13.32 -19.94
C ALA A 18 -12.70 -13.32 -18.42
N GLN A 19 -11.73 -13.84 -17.65
CA GLN A 19 -11.75 -13.81 -16.19
C GLN A 19 -11.72 -12.37 -15.65
N GLY A 20 -10.91 -11.48 -16.21
CA GLY A 20 -10.87 -10.08 -15.77
C GLY A 20 -12.14 -9.29 -16.08
N ARG A 21 -12.81 -9.59 -17.21
CA ARG A 21 -14.15 -9.05 -17.49
C ARG A 21 -15.20 -9.55 -16.48
N SER A 22 -15.08 -10.80 -16.03
CA SER A 22 -15.95 -11.36 -14.99
C SER A 22 -15.74 -10.67 -13.64
N ARG A 23 -14.48 -10.47 -13.21
CA ARG A 23 -14.17 -9.85 -11.91
C ARG A 23 -14.48 -8.37 -11.87
N ARG A 24 -14.24 -7.63 -12.95
CA ARG A 24 -14.68 -6.22 -13.03
C ARG A 24 -16.19 -6.08 -12.86
N ALA A 25 -16.97 -6.95 -13.52
CA ALA A 25 -18.42 -6.94 -13.38
C ALA A 25 -18.85 -7.34 -11.96
N GLU A 26 -18.16 -8.27 -11.33
CA GLU A 26 -18.37 -8.64 -9.93
C GLU A 26 -18.04 -7.50 -8.96
N ALA A 27 -16.92 -6.80 -9.13
CA ALA A 27 -16.57 -5.62 -8.35
C ALA A 27 -17.68 -4.58 -8.40
N ARG A 28 -18.16 -4.26 -9.61
CA ARG A 28 -19.28 -3.36 -9.81
C ARG A 28 -20.54 -3.84 -9.08
N ARG A 29 -20.93 -5.11 -9.22
CA ARG A 29 -22.09 -5.67 -8.50
C ARG A 29 -21.99 -5.53 -6.99
N ILE A 30 -20.81 -5.78 -6.41
CA ILE A 30 -20.61 -5.66 -4.96
C ILE A 30 -20.70 -4.19 -4.53
N LEU A 31 -20.06 -3.28 -5.27
CA LEU A 31 -20.08 -1.84 -4.98
C LEU A 31 -21.49 -1.25 -5.13
N ASP A 32 -22.20 -1.61 -6.20
CA ASP A 32 -23.60 -1.19 -6.41
C ASP A 32 -24.49 -1.71 -5.26
N SER A 33 -24.27 -2.94 -4.81
CA SER A 33 -24.97 -3.49 -3.63
C SER A 33 -24.68 -2.68 -2.37
N MET A 34 -23.42 -2.28 -2.14
CA MET A 34 -23.04 -1.45 -0.99
C MET A 34 -23.65 -0.04 -1.05
N GLU A 35 -23.69 0.58 -2.23
CA GLU A 35 -24.23 1.94 -2.43
C GLU A 35 -25.73 2.02 -2.10
N HIS A 36 -26.48 0.99 -2.49
CA HIS A 36 -27.94 0.94 -2.30
C HIS A 36 -28.34 0.25 -0.98
N ALA A 37 -27.39 -0.30 -0.24
CA ALA A 37 -27.67 -0.98 1.02
C ALA A 37 -28.04 0.02 2.12
N LYS A 38 -29.04 -0.34 2.94
CA LYS A 38 -29.36 0.41 4.17
C LYS A 38 -28.21 0.39 5.18
N SER A 39 -27.44 -0.70 5.21
CA SER A 39 -26.22 -0.86 6.00
C SER A 39 -25.21 -1.73 5.27
N VAL A 40 -23.94 -1.34 5.32
CA VAL A 40 -22.83 -2.11 4.74
C VAL A 40 -22.38 -3.17 5.75
N THR A 41 -22.60 -4.43 5.40
CA THR A 41 -22.28 -5.58 6.27
C THR A 41 -20.84 -6.06 6.11
N ASP A 42 -20.37 -6.86 7.09
CA ASP A 42 -19.08 -7.57 7.02
C ASP A 42 -18.92 -8.42 5.76
N GLY A 43 -20.01 -9.01 5.27
CA GLY A 43 -20.02 -9.80 4.05
C GLY A 43 -19.58 -9.00 2.82
N HIS A 44 -19.98 -7.74 2.71
CA HIS A 44 -19.54 -6.88 1.60
C HIS A 44 -18.04 -6.60 1.67
N PHE A 45 -17.53 -6.27 2.86
CA PHE A 45 -16.10 -6.02 3.07
C PHE A 45 -15.26 -7.28 2.82
N SER A 46 -15.74 -8.44 3.26
CA SER A 46 -15.07 -9.72 3.01
C SER A 46 -15.04 -10.05 1.51
N ALA A 47 -16.16 -9.87 0.81
CA ALA A 47 -16.24 -10.09 -0.64
C ALA A 47 -15.29 -9.17 -1.42
N LEU A 48 -15.25 -7.87 -1.08
CA LEU A 48 -14.28 -6.94 -1.68
C LEU A 48 -12.84 -7.31 -1.33
N GLY A 49 -12.54 -7.67 -0.08
CA GLY A 49 -11.19 -8.07 0.32
C GLY A 49 -10.67 -9.29 -0.47
N MET A 50 -11.53 -10.29 -0.67
CA MET A 50 -11.21 -11.46 -1.49
C MET A 50 -10.99 -11.07 -2.95
N LEU A 51 -11.90 -10.28 -3.54
CA LEU A 51 -11.78 -9.81 -4.92
C LEU A 51 -10.51 -8.99 -5.14
N ILE A 52 -10.16 -8.08 -4.22
CA ILE A 52 -8.94 -7.28 -4.27
C ILE A 52 -7.71 -8.19 -4.23
N THR A 53 -7.71 -9.20 -3.37
CA THR A 53 -6.62 -10.18 -3.27
C THR A 53 -6.45 -10.91 -4.60
N ASP A 54 -7.52 -11.48 -5.14
CA ASP A 54 -7.49 -12.25 -6.38
C ASP A 54 -7.11 -11.38 -7.59
N ALA A 55 -7.63 -10.17 -7.67
CA ALA A 55 -7.30 -9.21 -8.71
C ALA A 55 -5.82 -8.77 -8.61
N SER A 56 -5.30 -8.59 -7.40
CA SER A 56 -3.88 -8.27 -7.18
C SER A 56 -2.97 -9.43 -7.60
N LEU A 57 -3.30 -10.66 -7.21
CA LEU A 57 -2.52 -11.85 -7.55
C LEU A 57 -2.51 -12.15 -9.05
N SER A 58 -3.63 -11.88 -9.73
CA SER A 58 -3.78 -12.10 -11.17
C SER A 58 -3.39 -10.89 -12.04
N ALA A 59 -2.90 -9.82 -11.42
CA ALA A 59 -2.59 -8.54 -12.06
C ALA A 59 -3.76 -7.93 -12.88
N ASP A 60 -4.98 -8.10 -12.39
CA ASP A 60 -6.21 -7.62 -13.02
C ASP A 60 -6.42 -6.12 -12.71
N GLU A 61 -5.72 -5.29 -13.48
CA GLU A 61 -5.77 -3.83 -13.36
C GLU A 61 -7.19 -3.27 -13.52
N ALA A 62 -7.98 -3.82 -14.45
CA ALA A 62 -9.31 -3.32 -14.74
C ALA A 62 -10.26 -3.52 -13.55
N ALA A 63 -10.19 -4.66 -12.87
CA ALA A 63 -10.97 -4.90 -11.66
C ALA A 63 -10.50 -3.99 -10.51
N LEU A 64 -9.20 -3.83 -10.31
CA LEU A 64 -8.66 -2.99 -9.23
C LEU A 64 -8.98 -1.50 -9.43
N ILE A 65 -8.96 -0.98 -10.66
CA ILE A 65 -9.42 0.39 -10.97
C ILE A 65 -10.90 0.56 -10.61
N GLU A 66 -11.75 -0.39 -11.04
CA GLU A 66 -13.19 -0.35 -10.74
C GLU A 66 -13.45 -0.34 -9.22
N VAL A 67 -12.75 -1.19 -8.45
CA VAL A 67 -12.85 -1.20 -6.99
C VAL A 67 -12.42 0.13 -6.39
N LYS A 68 -11.27 0.67 -6.83
CA LYS A 68 -10.75 1.94 -6.31
C LYS A 68 -11.74 3.07 -6.54
N ASP A 69 -12.25 3.20 -7.76
CA ASP A 69 -13.12 4.30 -8.14
C ASP A 69 -14.48 4.18 -7.45
N GLY A 70 -15.03 2.97 -7.33
CA GLY A 70 -16.26 2.72 -6.58
C GLY A 70 -16.12 2.96 -5.08
N LEU A 71 -15.02 2.55 -4.45
CA LEU A 71 -14.76 2.86 -3.03
C LEU A 71 -14.58 4.36 -2.79
N GLN A 72 -13.89 5.07 -3.70
CA GLN A 72 -13.75 6.53 -3.64
C GLN A 72 -15.09 7.24 -3.84
N TRP A 73 -15.98 6.67 -4.66
CA TRP A 73 -17.36 7.15 -4.80
C TRP A 73 -18.14 6.95 -3.49
N LEU A 74 -18.19 5.73 -2.96
CA LEU A 74 -18.87 5.41 -1.70
C LEU A 74 -18.41 6.30 -0.55
N HIS A 75 -17.08 6.47 -0.39
CA HIS A 75 -16.51 7.35 0.63
C HIS A 75 -17.00 8.79 0.48
N ARG A 76 -17.04 9.31 -0.75
CA ARG A 76 -17.50 10.68 -1.00
C ARG A 76 -19.00 10.85 -0.78
N SER A 77 -19.81 9.92 -1.27
CA SER A 77 -21.27 10.04 -1.25
C SER A 77 -21.88 9.80 0.13
N HIS A 78 -21.29 8.93 0.94
CA HIS A 78 -21.89 8.53 2.23
C HIS A 78 -21.07 8.93 3.47
N TYR A 79 -19.80 9.30 3.32
CA TYR A 79 -18.87 9.42 4.46
C TYR A 79 -18.11 10.75 4.59
N LEU A 80 -18.29 11.72 3.67
CA LEU A 80 -17.59 13.02 3.72
C LEU A 80 -18.23 14.05 4.67
N ASP A 81 -19.57 14.13 4.74
CA ASP A 81 -20.27 15.34 5.24
C ASP A 81 -21.22 15.12 6.43
N VAL A 82 -21.00 14.12 7.29
CA VAL A 82 -21.95 13.80 8.37
C VAL A 82 -21.44 14.27 9.74
N PRO A 83 -22.14 15.20 10.44
CA PRO A 83 -21.80 15.55 11.81
C PRO A 83 -22.07 14.34 12.73
N ALA A 84 -21.02 13.94 13.46
CA ALA A 84 -20.99 12.85 14.44
C ALA A 84 -21.53 11.50 13.94
N PHE A 85 -20.70 10.75 13.21
CA PHE A 85 -20.91 9.32 13.04
C PHE A 85 -20.98 8.60 14.40
N ASP A 86 -21.89 7.65 14.52
CA ASP A 86 -21.85 6.64 15.56
C ASP A 86 -20.58 5.77 15.47
N GLY A 87 -20.41 4.81 16.39
CA GLY A 87 -19.25 3.93 16.40
C GLY A 87 -19.14 3.08 15.13
N GLU A 88 -20.26 2.52 14.68
CA GLU A 88 -20.31 1.59 13.55
C GLU A 88 -20.00 2.29 12.22
N ARG A 89 -20.58 3.47 11.95
CA ARG A 89 -20.28 4.24 10.74
C ARG A 89 -18.84 4.73 10.70
N ARG A 90 -18.23 5.06 11.85
CA ARG A 90 -16.80 5.40 11.91
C ARG A 90 -15.93 4.21 11.54
N GLU A 91 -16.27 3.03 12.03
CA GLU A 91 -15.55 1.80 11.69
C GLU A 91 -15.68 1.47 10.20
N GLN A 92 -16.91 1.53 9.64
CA GLN A 92 -17.15 1.32 8.21
C GLN A 92 -16.34 2.29 7.35
N ARG A 93 -16.31 3.59 7.72
CA ARG A 93 -15.48 4.60 7.04
C ARG A 93 -14.00 4.22 7.08
N GLY A 94 -13.50 3.79 8.24
CA GLY A 94 -12.11 3.33 8.41
C GLY A 94 -11.79 2.14 7.51
N ARG A 95 -12.70 1.17 7.40
CA ARG A 95 -12.53 0.00 6.52
C ARG A 95 -12.52 0.37 5.05
N ILE A 96 -13.41 1.28 4.62
CA ILE A 96 -13.41 1.80 3.24
C ILE A 96 -12.07 2.48 2.93
N LEU A 97 -11.59 3.36 3.81
CA LEU A 97 -10.29 4.01 3.64
C LEU A 97 -9.13 3.01 3.57
N GLY A 98 -9.13 2.00 4.45
CA GLY A 98 -8.13 0.93 4.43
C GLY A 98 -8.15 0.14 3.12
N LEU A 99 -9.34 -0.20 2.59
CA LEU A 99 -9.44 -0.87 1.29
C LEU A 99 -8.98 0.02 0.14
N ILE A 100 -9.27 1.33 0.16
CA ILE A 100 -8.74 2.29 -0.83
C ILE A 100 -7.21 2.27 -0.82
N ASP A 101 -6.58 2.30 0.35
CA ASP A 101 -5.12 2.26 0.47
C ASP A 101 -4.55 0.92 -0.02
N CYS A 102 -5.16 -0.21 0.33
CA CYS A 102 -4.76 -1.52 -0.18
C CYS A 102 -4.80 -1.58 -1.71
N VAL A 103 -5.90 -1.13 -2.32
CA VAL A 103 -6.05 -1.12 -3.79
C VAL A 103 -5.09 -0.12 -4.44
N HIS A 104 -4.87 1.04 -3.82
CA HIS A 104 -3.87 2.01 -4.29
C HIS A 104 -2.49 1.36 -4.39
N TRP A 105 -2.06 0.66 -3.34
CA TRP A 105 -0.76 -0.01 -3.33
C TRP A 105 -0.71 -1.21 -4.28
N ALA A 106 -1.79 -1.99 -4.39
CA ALA A 106 -1.89 -3.06 -5.37
C ALA A 106 -1.69 -2.52 -6.79
N LEU A 107 -2.43 -1.48 -7.20
CA LEU A 107 -2.30 -0.82 -8.51
C LEU A 107 -0.88 -0.30 -8.77
N ARG A 108 -0.22 0.32 -7.76
CA ARG A 108 1.17 0.79 -7.91
C ARG A 108 2.19 -0.33 -8.06
N ARG A 109 1.85 -1.53 -7.57
CA ARG A 109 2.70 -2.72 -7.61
C ARG A 109 2.31 -3.65 -8.73
N LEU A 110 1.23 -3.35 -9.45
CA LEU A 110 0.86 -4.13 -10.61
C LEU A 110 2.01 -4.10 -11.61
N PRO A 111 2.40 -5.25 -12.13
CA PRO A 111 3.32 -5.30 -13.24
C PRO A 111 2.62 -4.63 -14.43
N SER A 112 3.19 -3.55 -14.96
CA SER A 112 2.70 -3.05 -16.24
C SER A 112 2.78 -4.19 -17.26
N GLY A 113 1.80 -4.26 -18.18
CA GLY A 113 1.81 -5.19 -19.32
C GLY A 113 3.00 -5.00 -20.28
N LEU A 114 3.99 -4.18 -19.89
CA LEU A 114 5.26 -4.02 -20.54
C LEU A 114 5.97 -5.36 -20.62
N GLN A 115 5.90 -5.99 -21.78
CA GLN A 115 6.76 -7.11 -22.11
C GLN A 115 8.18 -6.59 -22.22
N LEU A 116 8.98 -6.82 -21.17
CA LEU A 116 10.41 -6.58 -21.21
C LEU A 116 11.02 -7.62 -22.16
N GLY A 117 11.12 -7.34 -23.45
CA GLY A 117 11.91 -8.17 -24.37
C GLY A 117 13.38 -8.21 -23.93
N LEU A 118 13.72 -9.03 -22.93
CA LEU A 118 15.05 -9.13 -22.37
C LEU A 118 15.92 -9.80 -23.40
N GLN A 119 16.71 -8.99 -24.08
CA GLN A 119 17.79 -9.48 -24.91
C GLN A 119 18.86 -10.07 -23.98
N PRO A 120 19.24 -11.35 -24.16
CA PRO A 120 20.37 -11.93 -23.45
C PRO A 120 21.61 -11.03 -23.61
N GLY A 121 22.27 -10.70 -22.49
CA GLY A 121 23.42 -9.78 -22.48
C GLY A 121 23.10 -8.28 -22.54
N GLY A 122 21.84 -7.89 -22.71
CA GLY A 122 21.40 -6.49 -22.62
C GLY A 122 21.46 -5.94 -21.19
N HIS A 123 21.55 -4.62 -21.03
CA HIS A 123 21.65 -3.96 -19.72
C HIS A 123 20.52 -4.33 -18.75
N ALA A 124 19.29 -4.48 -19.23
CA ALA A 124 18.16 -4.88 -18.41
C ALA A 124 18.29 -6.32 -17.87
N ALA A 125 18.77 -7.25 -18.71
CA ALA A 125 19.02 -8.63 -18.31
C ALA A 125 20.16 -8.70 -17.30
N LYS A 126 21.29 -8.04 -17.58
CA LYS A 126 22.45 -7.97 -16.68
C LYS A 126 22.10 -7.34 -15.33
N PHE A 127 21.29 -6.27 -15.32
CA PHE A 127 20.78 -5.65 -14.11
C PHE A 127 19.98 -6.65 -13.29
N LEU A 128 19.00 -7.32 -13.91
CA LEU A 128 18.14 -8.28 -13.21
C LEU A 128 18.94 -9.44 -12.63
N VAL A 129 19.86 -10.01 -13.41
CA VAL A 129 20.76 -11.08 -12.93
C VAL A 129 21.60 -10.59 -11.76
N ALA A 130 22.21 -9.40 -11.84
CA ALA A 130 23.01 -8.85 -10.76
C ALA A 130 22.22 -8.70 -9.45
N VAL A 131 21.00 -8.19 -9.53
CA VAL A 131 20.10 -8.02 -8.36
C VAL A 131 19.52 -9.36 -7.87
N ALA A 132 19.33 -10.34 -8.76
CA ALA A 132 18.93 -11.69 -8.38
C ALA A 132 20.02 -12.41 -7.57
N THR A 133 21.27 -12.24 -8.00
CA THR A 133 22.45 -12.82 -7.34
C THR A 133 22.76 -12.11 -6.01
N ASP A 134 22.67 -10.79 -5.98
CA ASP A 134 22.98 -9.99 -4.79
C ASP A 134 21.88 -8.94 -4.54
N PRO A 135 20.85 -9.29 -3.74
CA PRO A 135 19.78 -8.37 -3.40
C PRO A 135 20.27 -7.22 -2.50
N GLY A 136 19.77 -6.02 -2.73
CA GLY A 136 20.08 -4.82 -1.95
C GLY A 136 21.11 -3.90 -2.60
N LEU A 137 21.61 -4.22 -3.80
CA LEU A 137 22.58 -3.39 -4.52
C LEU A 137 22.05 -1.97 -4.74
N SER A 138 22.89 -0.98 -4.47
CA SER A 138 22.58 0.42 -4.75
C SER A 138 22.78 0.77 -6.23
N ASN A 139 22.26 1.92 -6.65
CA ASN A 139 22.55 2.46 -7.99
C ASN A 139 24.05 2.52 -8.30
N GLN A 140 24.86 2.91 -7.31
CA GLN A 140 26.31 3.02 -7.44
C GLN A 140 26.95 1.64 -7.62
N ASP A 141 26.54 0.65 -6.82
CA ASP A 141 27.07 -0.71 -6.90
C ASP A 141 26.75 -1.36 -8.25
N LEU A 142 25.52 -1.16 -8.73
CA LEU A 142 25.08 -1.62 -10.05
C LEU A 142 25.83 -0.91 -11.18
N ALA A 143 26.07 0.39 -11.08
CA ALA A 143 26.84 1.14 -12.07
C ALA A 143 28.26 0.58 -12.20
N SER A 144 28.94 0.40 -11.06
CA SER A 144 30.27 -0.21 -11.01
C SER A 144 30.28 -1.64 -11.56
N ARG A 145 29.30 -2.47 -11.18
CA ARG A 145 29.24 -3.89 -11.58
C ARG A 145 28.91 -4.08 -13.07
N LEU A 146 28.08 -3.20 -13.62
CA LEU A 146 27.64 -3.29 -15.02
C LEU A 146 28.55 -2.50 -15.98
N GLY A 147 29.51 -1.74 -15.46
CA GLY A 147 30.33 -0.83 -16.27
C GLY A 147 29.49 0.28 -16.92
N ALA A 148 28.42 0.71 -16.25
CA ALA A 148 27.45 1.68 -16.74
C ALA A 148 27.42 2.92 -15.84
N ASP A 149 26.81 4.00 -16.31
CA ASP A 149 26.60 5.19 -15.48
C ASP A 149 25.37 5.07 -14.55
N GLU A 150 25.36 5.78 -13.42
CA GLU A 150 24.25 5.72 -12.46
C GLU A 150 22.90 6.20 -13.03
N THR A 151 22.93 7.06 -14.06
CA THR A 151 21.73 7.55 -14.73
C THR A 151 21.14 6.46 -15.62
N GLU A 152 21.96 5.69 -16.34
CA GLU A 152 21.56 4.51 -17.10
C GLU A 152 20.97 3.45 -16.17
N VAL A 153 21.64 3.15 -15.05
CA VAL A 153 21.12 2.24 -14.00
C VAL A 153 19.76 2.73 -13.52
N SER A 154 19.60 4.03 -13.26
CA SER A 154 18.32 4.59 -12.82
C SER A 154 17.23 4.50 -13.90
N ARG A 155 17.58 4.68 -15.18
CA ARG A 155 16.64 4.56 -16.32
C ARG A 155 16.22 3.11 -16.53
N VAL A 156 17.17 2.17 -16.53
CA VAL A 156 16.90 0.73 -16.62
C VAL A 156 16.07 0.28 -15.43
N GLY A 157 16.49 0.62 -14.20
CA GLY A 157 15.79 0.30 -12.97
C GLY A 157 14.36 0.83 -12.94
N ARG A 158 14.10 2.05 -13.45
CA ARG A 158 12.72 2.57 -13.59
C ARG A 158 11.87 1.72 -14.53
N ARG A 159 12.42 1.30 -15.68
CA ARG A 159 11.69 0.43 -16.63
C ARG A 159 11.39 -0.94 -16.02
N LEU A 160 12.38 -1.53 -15.34
CA LEU A 160 12.23 -2.81 -14.65
C LEU A 160 11.22 -2.74 -13.49
N LEU A 161 11.23 -1.64 -12.73
CA LEU A 161 10.27 -1.37 -11.66
C LEU A 161 8.85 -1.28 -12.21
N SER A 162 8.67 -0.55 -13.31
CA SER A 162 7.38 -0.43 -13.98
C SER A 162 6.88 -1.78 -14.49
N ALA A 163 7.75 -2.66 -14.97
CA ALA A 163 7.38 -4.02 -15.36
C ALA A 163 7.15 -4.99 -14.18
N GLY A 164 7.34 -4.53 -12.94
CA GLY A 164 7.09 -5.32 -11.72
C GLY A 164 8.10 -6.44 -11.45
N VAL A 165 9.26 -6.43 -12.13
CA VAL A 165 10.30 -7.47 -11.99
C VAL A 165 11.36 -7.13 -10.94
N VAL A 166 11.38 -5.88 -10.46
CA VAL A 166 12.20 -5.44 -9.32
C VAL A 166 11.36 -4.55 -8.41
N TRP A 167 11.81 -4.38 -7.18
CA TRP A 167 11.35 -3.32 -6.30
C TRP A 167 12.52 -2.47 -5.81
N LYS A 168 12.19 -1.24 -5.43
CA LYS A 168 13.14 -0.24 -4.95
C LYS A 168 12.90 0.03 -3.47
N ARG A 169 13.95 -0.03 -2.67
CA ARG A 169 13.98 0.46 -1.28
C ARG A 169 14.86 1.71 -1.19
N LYS A 170 14.52 2.61 -0.28
CA LYS A 170 15.34 3.79 0.02
C LYS A 170 16.06 3.55 1.32
N GLU A 171 17.38 3.38 1.25
CA GLU A 171 18.24 3.22 2.42
C GLU A 171 19.08 4.49 2.56
N TRP A 172 18.80 5.30 3.58
CA TRP A 172 19.39 6.62 3.75
C TRP A 172 19.23 7.52 2.51
N ARG A 173 20.34 7.88 1.87
CA ARG A 173 20.39 8.68 0.63
C ARG A 173 20.60 7.82 -0.62
N ARG A 174 20.54 6.50 -0.50
CA ARG A 174 20.77 5.55 -1.60
C ARG A 174 19.47 4.84 -1.99
N ASN A 175 19.38 4.51 -3.28
CA ASN A 175 18.32 3.67 -3.82
C ASN A 175 18.89 2.27 -3.96
N CYS A 176 18.29 1.31 -3.26
CA CYS A 176 18.68 -0.09 -3.28
C CYS A 176 17.63 -0.89 -4.05
N TRP A 177 18.08 -1.91 -4.76
CA TRP A 177 17.25 -2.74 -5.62
C TRP A 177 17.26 -4.17 -5.16
N ASP A 178 16.12 -4.80 -5.30
CA ASP A 178 15.90 -6.20 -4.96
C ASP A 178 15.01 -6.81 -6.05
N ILE A 179 15.09 -8.11 -6.25
CA ILE A 179 14.29 -8.81 -7.26
C ILE A 179 12.93 -9.21 -6.68
N THR A 180 11.88 -9.16 -7.50
CA THR A 180 10.56 -9.70 -7.11
C THR A 180 10.47 -11.18 -7.48
N PRO A 181 9.54 -11.97 -6.87
CA PRO A 181 9.29 -13.34 -7.30
C PRO A 181 9.02 -13.45 -8.81
N ARG A 182 8.24 -12.51 -9.36
CA ARG A 182 7.99 -12.41 -10.81
C ARG A 182 9.27 -12.15 -11.60
N GLY A 183 10.15 -11.27 -11.13
CA GLY A 183 11.43 -11.03 -11.79
C GLY A 183 12.30 -12.27 -11.86
N ARG A 184 12.27 -13.11 -10.81
CA ARG A 184 12.96 -14.40 -10.77
C ARG A 184 12.39 -15.37 -11.79
N GLU A 185 11.06 -15.59 -11.79
CA GLU A 185 10.38 -16.41 -12.79
C GLU A 185 10.67 -15.93 -14.23
N TYR A 186 10.74 -14.60 -14.41
CA TYR A 186 11.07 -14.00 -15.70
C TYR A 186 12.49 -14.34 -16.17
N LEU A 187 13.46 -14.36 -15.26
CA LEU A 187 14.82 -14.78 -15.55
C LEU A 187 14.92 -16.29 -15.82
N GLU A 188 14.20 -17.12 -15.04
CA GLU A 188 14.13 -18.57 -15.23
C GLU A 188 13.56 -18.91 -16.61
N THR A 189 12.42 -18.32 -16.97
CA THR A 189 11.76 -18.51 -18.26
C THR A 189 12.65 -18.04 -19.43
N ALA A 190 13.46 -17.02 -19.21
CA ALA A 190 14.40 -16.51 -20.20
C ALA A 190 15.70 -17.32 -20.29
N GLY A 191 15.91 -18.33 -19.43
CA GLY A 191 17.15 -19.11 -19.34
C GLY A 191 18.35 -18.26 -18.90
N LEU A 192 18.11 -17.22 -18.10
CA LEU A 192 19.13 -16.26 -17.65
C LEU A 192 19.56 -16.45 -16.19
N LEU A 193 18.92 -17.36 -15.47
CA LEU A 193 19.43 -17.88 -14.20
C LEU A 193 20.14 -19.19 -14.50
N ASP A 194 21.45 -19.22 -14.29
CA ASP A 194 22.20 -20.48 -14.29
C ASP A 194 21.66 -21.35 -13.14
N GLU A 195 21.40 -22.63 -13.41
CA GLU A 195 21.18 -23.64 -12.37
C GLU A 195 22.47 -23.77 -11.54
N THR A 196 22.65 -22.87 -10.57
CA THR A 196 23.74 -23.00 -9.60
C THR A 196 23.24 -23.88 -8.45
N PRO A 197 23.96 -24.96 -8.10
CA PRO A 197 23.44 -26.04 -7.26
C PRO A 197 23.18 -25.58 -5.82
N ALA A 198 21.96 -25.87 -5.33
CA ALA A 198 21.61 -26.09 -3.93
C ALA A 198 22.44 -25.33 -2.85
N GLY A 199 22.46 -24.00 -2.92
CA GLY A 199 23.05 -23.15 -1.87
C GLY A 199 22.03 -22.53 -0.90
N ASP A 200 20.75 -22.46 -1.31
CA ASP A 200 19.73 -21.63 -0.62
C ASP A 200 19.06 -22.28 0.60
N ALA A 201 19.31 -23.57 0.85
CA ALA A 201 18.80 -24.23 2.06
C ALA A 201 19.36 -23.63 3.37
N ARG A 202 20.42 -22.82 3.32
CA ARG A 202 21.04 -22.20 4.50
C ARG A 202 20.41 -20.87 4.93
N ARG A 203 19.74 -20.13 4.04
CA ARG A 203 19.13 -18.83 4.39
C ARG A 203 17.69 -19.01 4.90
N ASP A 204 16.96 -19.98 4.37
CA ASP A 204 15.63 -20.32 4.87
C ASP A 204 15.69 -21.00 6.25
N ALA A 205 16.75 -21.78 6.53
CA ALA A 205 16.98 -22.36 7.85
C ALA A 205 17.30 -21.32 8.94
N ALA A 206 18.01 -20.23 8.60
CA ALA A 206 18.31 -19.15 9.55
C ALA A 206 17.08 -18.30 9.89
N THR A 207 16.16 -18.15 8.93
CA THR A 207 14.90 -17.41 9.13
C THR A 207 13.85 -18.27 9.84
N ALA A 208 13.79 -19.57 9.55
CA ALA A 208 12.91 -20.52 10.24
C ALA A 208 13.34 -20.78 11.70
N ALA A 209 14.64 -20.82 11.99
CA ALA A 209 15.15 -21.01 13.36
C ALA A 209 14.89 -19.81 14.29
N ALA A 210 14.67 -18.61 13.74
CA ALA A 210 14.31 -17.41 14.51
C ALA A 210 12.82 -17.36 14.89
N VAL A 211 11.95 -18.12 14.19
CA VAL A 211 10.50 -18.14 14.42
C VAL A 211 10.06 -19.36 15.26
N ALA A 212 10.91 -20.39 15.39
CA ALA A 212 10.60 -21.65 16.08
C ALA A 212 11.16 -21.75 17.50
N ARG A 213 11.01 -20.71 18.33
CA ARG A 213 11.12 -20.88 19.80
C ARG A 213 9.73 -20.75 20.44
N PRO A 214 9.15 -21.83 20.95
CA PRO A 214 7.96 -21.75 21.78
C PRO A 214 8.38 -21.45 23.22
N ASP A 215 8.12 -20.22 23.70
CA ASP A 215 8.15 -19.92 25.13
C ASP A 215 6.79 -20.27 25.72
N GLU A 216 6.71 -21.44 26.35
CA GLU A 216 5.62 -21.84 27.25
C GLU A 216 5.92 -21.42 28.71
N PRO A 217 4.88 -21.29 29.55
CA PRO A 217 4.82 -20.38 30.70
C PRO A 217 5.30 -21.03 32.00
N SER A 218 5.92 -20.24 32.88
CA SER A 218 6.10 -20.63 34.29
C SER A 218 5.29 -19.71 35.22
N ARG A 219 4.34 -20.34 35.92
CA ARG A 219 3.41 -19.75 36.89
C ARG A 219 4.07 -19.64 38.28
N ARG A 220 3.94 -18.44 38.88
CA ARG A 220 3.58 -18.12 40.31
C ARG A 220 4.54 -18.57 41.45
N PRO A 221 4.52 -17.92 42.65
CA PRO A 221 3.34 -17.38 43.32
C PRO A 221 3.42 -16.01 44.02
N VAL A 222 2.20 -15.61 44.40
CA VAL A 222 1.71 -14.44 45.13
C VAL A 222 2.26 -14.35 46.54
N ARG A 223 2.53 -13.13 47.03
CA ARG A 223 2.30 -12.78 48.44
C ARG A 223 1.90 -11.31 48.61
N SER A 224 0.79 -11.16 49.33
CA SER A 224 0.10 -9.95 49.75
C SER A 224 0.82 -9.22 50.88
N SER A 225 0.67 -7.90 50.96
CA SER A 225 0.37 -7.19 52.22
C SER A 225 0.08 -5.71 51.97
N GLU A 226 -0.93 -5.23 52.69
CA GLU A 226 -1.52 -3.89 52.73
C GLU A 226 -0.56 -2.79 53.23
N SER A 227 -0.91 -1.52 53.02
CA SER A 227 -1.24 -0.62 54.14
C SER A 227 -1.49 0.82 53.66
N THR A 228 -2.74 1.23 53.84
CA THR A 228 -3.20 2.61 54.04
C THR A 228 -2.60 3.20 55.31
N ALA A 229 -1.72 4.19 55.20
CA ALA A 229 -1.60 5.28 56.16
C ALA A 229 -0.64 6.37 55.65
N ASP A 230 -0.99 7.61 55.92
CA ASP A 230 -0.07 8.74 56.06
C ASP A 230 0.31 9.54 54.79
N ARG A 231 -0.64 10.35 54.31
CA ARG A 231 -0.29 11.68 53.78
C ARG A 231 -1.42 12.70 53.92
N ARG A 232 -1.87 12.90 55.16
CA ARG A 232 -2.57 14.13 55.59
C ARG A 232 -1.67 14.87 56.57
N ARG A 233 -0.77 15.74 56.07
CA ARG A 233 -0.25 16.88 56.86
C ARG A 233 0.51 17.86 55.99
N ARG A 234 0.19 19.16 56.19
CA ARG A 234 0.62 20.43 55.55
C ARG A 234 -0.53 21.03 54.74
N GLU A 235 -1.51 21.63 55.43
CA GLU A 235 -1.59 23.08 55.77
C GLU A 235 -1.97 23.89 54.51
N ALA A 236 -3.24 24.31 54.29
CA ALA A 236 -3.92 25.48 54.89
C ALA A 236 -3.01 26.72 54.85
N GLU A 237 -3.23 27.76 54.02
CA GLU A 237 -4.40 28.64 53.92
C GLU A 237 -4.60 29.33 52.53
N PRO A 238 -5.81 29.85 52.21
CA PRO A 238 -6.12 30.80 51.14
C PRO A 238 -6.17 32.27 51.68
N PRO A 239 -6.67 33.34 51.00
CA PRO A 239 -7.11 33.52 49.60
C PRO A 239 -6.53 34.79 48.90
N HIS A 240 -6.54 34.85 47.56
CA HIS A 240 -6.68 36.13 46.84
C HIS A 240 -7.20 35.94 45.40
N LYS A 241 -8.42 36.44 45.14
CA LYS A 241 -8.84 37.03 43.85
C LYS A 241 -8.69 38.57 44.01
N PRO A 242 -8.68 39.44 42.96
CA PRO A 242 -9.24 39.25 41.62
C PRO A 242 -8.39 39.83 40.45
N GLY A 243 -8.72 39.46 39.20
CA GLY A 243 -8.19 40.09 37.99
C GLY A 243 -8.89 39.55 36.75
N GLY A 244 -9.86 40.31 36.23
CA GLY A 244 -10.73 39.92 35.12
C GLY A 244 -10.07 39.88 33.73
N PRO A 245 -10.80 39.40 32.71
CA PRO A 245 -10.29 39.19 31.37
C PRO A 245 -10.13 40.50 30.59
N ARG A 246 -8.95 40.72 30.03
CA ARG A 246 -8.71 41.75 29.01
C ARG A 246 -9.39 41.34 27.70
N LYS A 247 -10.35 42.15 27.25
CA LYS A 247 -10.89 42.12 25.89
C LYS A 247 -9.77 42.45 24.90
N ALA A 248 -9.51 41.54 23.96
CA ALA A 248 -8.68 41.82 22.79
C ALA A 248 -9.58 42.29 21.64
N ASP A 249 -9.12 43.34 20.97
CA ASP A 249 -9.81 44.11 19.96
C ASP A 249 -10.24 43.29 18.74
N ALA A 250 -11.47 43.56 18.28
CA ALA A 250 -12.01 43.08 17.03
C ALA A 250 -11.40 43.84 15.84
N PRO A 251 -11.10 43.17 14.71
CA PRO A 251 -10.62 43.84 13.50
C PRO A 251 -11.73 44.68 12.85
N ARG A 252 -11.34 45.91 12.45
CA ARG A 252 -12.15 46.87 11.69
C ARG A 252 -12.63 46.24 10.37
N LYS A 253 -13.94 46.33 10.12
CA LYS A 253 -14.52 46.04 8.81
C LYS A 253 -14.09 47.13 7.80
N PRO A 254 -13.77 46.76 6.55
CA PRO A 254 -13.52 47.72 5.47
C PRO A 254 -14.84 48.41 5.04
N ASP A 255 -14.71 49.67 4.66
CA ASP A 255 -15.78 50.55 4.19
C ASP A 255 -16.51 49.99 2.97
N ASP A 256 -17.84 50.03 3.04
CA ASP A 256 -18.78 49.65 1.99
C ASP A 256 -18.98 50.83 1.02
N PRO A 257 -18.55 50.73 -0.26
CA PRO A 257 -18.60 51.86 -1.20
C PRO A 257 -19.99 52.13 -1.80
N ASP A 258 -21.03 51.35 -1.47
CA ASP A 258 -22.33 51.42 -2.17
C ASP A 258 -23.46 52.08 -1.34
N ARG A 259 -23.17 53.23 -0.71
CA ARG A 259 -24.21 54.04 -0.02
C ARG A 259 -24.87 55.05 -0.97
N PRO A 260 -26.12 54.82 -1.45
CA PRO A 260 -26.81 55.79 -2.30
C PRO A 260 -27.25 57.03 -1.52
N THR A 261 -26.92 58.19 -2.05
CA THR A 261 -27.31 59.52 -1.56
C THR A 261 -28.81 59.74 -1.80
N ARG A 262 -29.58 59.92 -0.73
CA ARG A 262 -30.98 60.39 -0.82
C ARG A 262 -30.99 61.83 -1.33
N ARG A 263 -31.49 62.02 -2.56
CA ARG A 263 -31.92 63.31 -3.10
C ARG A 263 -33.15 63.80 -2.33
N ARG A 264 -33.15 65.11 -2.07
CA ARG A 264 -34.30 65.90 -1.62
C ARG A 264 -35.40 65.92 -2.68
N GLY A 265 -36.64 65.82 -2.21
CA GLY A 265 -37.90 66.05 -2.89
C GLY A 265 -38.97 66.03 -1.83
#